data_AF-A0A2T0QV19-F1
#
_entry.id   AF-A0A2T0QV19-F1
#
_cell.length_a   1.000
_cell.length_b   1.000
_cell.length_c   1.000
_cell.angle_alpha   90.00
_cell.angle_beta   90.00
_cell.angle_gamma   90.00
#
_symmetry.space_group_name_H-M   'P 1'
#
loop_
_entity.id
_entity.type
_entity.pdbx_description
1 polymer ?
#
loop_
_entity_poly.entity_id
_entity_poly.type
_entity_poly.pdbx_seq_one_letter_code
_entity_poly.pdbx_strand_id
1 'polypeptide(L)'
;MPLYAKHAAADIAEIGTFDRDAYEDCSLANPASLNGGNKTRRPGTVTAGICEMLIDHADAIHYMIERFLGASVSDQLFASILEKFHKQEGYLYRGVSTSNLPYALLYMAGNQLATGCSPKAGSPFARALTASTHFELTAKGWIRRKAGSNAQLRFFVTDHVVRKSASTNEQTMMLVVDEENSGQSHRLLREGVKLEIDFFRNLLGKRMRLREMARKEFAGVSNGAD
;
A
#
# COMPACT_ATOMS: atom_id res chain seq x y z
N MET A 1 -12.03 2.81 -18.91
CA MET A 1 -13.32 3.52 -18.81
C MET A 1 -13.17 4.60 -17.77
N PRO A 2 -13.49 5.88 -18.07
CA PRO A 2 -13.50 6.92 -17.04
C PRO A 2 -14.65 6.61 -16.05
N LEU A 3 -14.33 6.37 -14.79
CA LEU A 3 -15.33 6.21 -13.73
C LEU A 3 -15.87 7.59 -13.33
N TYR A 4 -16.86 8.07 -14.08
CA TYR A 4 -17.81 9.07 -13.59
C TYR A 4 -19.11 8.35 -13.26
N ALA A 5 -19.15 7.69 -12.10
CA ALA A 5 -20.39 7.18 -11.53
C ALA A 5 -20.75 8.07 -10.33
N LYS A 6 -21.84 8.84 -10.45
CA LYS A 6 -22.46 9.48 -9.29
C LYS A 6 -23.05 8.37 -8.44
N HIS A 7 -22.63 8.28 -7.18
CA HIS A 7 -23.22 7.33 -6.25
C HIS A 7 -24.60 7.85 -5.83
N ALA A 8 -25.63 7.01 -5.94
CA ALA A 8 -26.94 7.31 -5.40
C ALA A 8 -27.11 6.58 -4.07
N ALA A 9 -27.60 7.30 -3.07
CA ALA A 9 -27.91 6.73 -1.75
C ALA A 9 -29.33 6.16 -1.66
N ALA A 10 -29.92 5.81 -2.81
CA ALA A 10 -31.27 5.31 -2.96
C ALA A 10 -31.38 4.51 -4.26
N ASP A 11 -32.38 3.64 -4.33
CA ASP A 11 -32.73 2.93 -5.55
C ASP A 11 -32.98 3.92 -6.69
N ILE A 12 -32.45 3.60 -7.88
CA ILE A 12 -32.85 4.32 -9.09
C ILE A 12 -33.68 3.36 -9.93
N ALA A 13 -34.96 3.70 -10.10
CA ALA A 13 -35.90 2.93 -10.90
C ALA A 13 -35.29 2.61 -12.27
N GLU A 14 -35.41 1.35 -12.69
CA GLU A 14 -34.92 0.81 -13.97
C GLU A 14 -33.38 0.81 -14.17
N ILE A 15 -32.59 1.30 -13.20
CA ILE A 15 -31.12 1.30 -13.27
C ILE A 15 -30.52 0.30 -12.28
N GLY A 16 -31.02 0.24 -11.04
CA GLY A 16 -30.53 -0.71 -10.05
C GLY A 16 -30.98 -0.43 -8.62
N THR A 17 -30.87 -1.44 -7.78
CA THR A 17 -31.13 -1.38 -6.34
C THR A 17 -29.90 -0.88 -5.58
N PHE A 18 -30.13 -0.05 -4.57
CA PHE A 18 -29.13 0.46 -3.66
C PHE A 18 -28.65 -0.64 -2.71
N ASP A 19 -27.38 -1.00 -2.82
CA ASP A 19 -26.68 -1.81 -1.83
C ASP A 19 -25.94 -0.88 -0.87
N ARG A 20 -26.48 -0.76 0.34
CA ARG A 20 -25.91 0.08 1.39
C ARG A 20 -24.50 -0.37 1.78
N ASP A 21 -24.27 -1.67 1.87
CA ASP A 21 -22.97 -2.20 2.29
C ASP A 21 -21.93 -1.91 1.20
N ALA A 22 -22.29 -2.08 -0.08
CA ALA A 22 -21.43 -1.70 -1.20
C ALA A 22 -21.15 -0.18 -1.28
N TYR A 23 -22.14 0.66 -0.94
CA TYR A 23 -21.96 2.10 -0.88
C TYR A 23 -21.05 2.52 0.29
N GLU A 24 -21.25 1.94 1.48
CA GLU A 24 -20.44 2.23 2.67
C GLU A 24 -19.00 1.72 2.54
N ASP A 25 -18.77 0.60 1.84
CA ASP A 25 -17.44 0.06 1.55
C ASP A 25 -16.79 0.71 0.30
N CYS A 26 -17.46 1.63 -0.39
CA CYS A 26 -16.90 2.28 -1.58
C CYS A 26 -15.81 3.32 -1.22
N SER A 27 -14.57 2.98 -1.53
CA SER A 27 -13.40 3.84 -1.27
C SER A 27 -13.32 5.13 -2.09
N LEU A 28 -14.22 5.34 -3.06
CA LEU A 28 -14.26 6.56 -3.87
C LEU A 28 -15.30 7.55 -3.35
N ALA A 29 -16.47 7.06 -2.96
CA ALA A 29 -17.56 7.89 -2.46
C ALA A 29 -17.24 8.43 -1.05
N ASN A 30 -16.71 7.56 -0.18
CA ASN A 30 -16.44 7.93 1.20
C ASN A 30 -15.20 7.22 1.77
N PRO A 31 -13.98 7.56 1.30
CA PRO A 31 -12.76 6.97 1.84
C PRO A 31 -12.65 7.25 3.35
N ALA A 32 -12.58 6.19 4.14
CA ALA A 32 -12.33 6.27 5.56
C ALA A 32 -10.83 6.36 5.86
N SER A 33 -10.47 7.12 6.90
CA SER A 33 -9.09 7.17 7.37
C SER A 33 -8.65 5.81 7.94
N LEU A 34 -7.36 5.51 7.81
CA LEU A 34 -6.76 4.32 8.43
C LEU A 34 -6.39 4.55 9.90
N ASN A 35 -6.56 5.77 10.41
CA ASN A 35 -6.25 6.13 11.80
C ASN A 35 -7.20 5.47 12.82
N GLY A 36 -8.26 4.80 12.38
CA GLY A 36 -9.21 4.09 13.24
C GLY A 36 -8.82 2.63 13.51
N GLY A 37 -8.97 2.19 14.76
CA GLY A 37 -8.69 0.80 15.19
C GLY A 37 -9.82 -0.21 14.95
N ASN A 38 -10.94 0.19 14.35
CA ASN A 38 -12.15 -0.61 14.33
C ASN A 38 -12.16 -1.69 13.23
N LYS A 39 -11.84 -2.92 13.64
CA LYS A 39 -12.05 -4.18 12.90
C LYS A 39 -13.53 -4.58 12.88
N THR A 40 -14.38 -3.77 12.27
CA THR A 40 -15.84 -4.02 12.26
C THR A 40 -16.32 -4.69 10.99
N ARG A 41 -15.47 -4.85 9.96
CA ARG A 41 -15.88 -5.55 8.73
C ARG A 41 -15.99 -7.05 9.02
N ARG A 42 -17.10 -7.65 8.62
CA ARG A 42 -17.30 -9.10 8.67
C ARG A 42 -16.68 -9.75 7.42
N PRO A 43 -16.19 -10.99 7.51
CA PRO A 43 -15.80 -11.75 6.33
C PRO A 43 -16.92 -11.81 5.29
N GLY A 44 -16.57 -11.64 4.01
CA GLY A 44 -17.50 -11.63 2.90
C GLY A 44 -16.82 -11.34 1.55
N THR A 45 -17.59 -10.86 0.58
CA THR A 45 -17.11 -10.57 -0.78
C THR A 45 -16.01 -9.53 -0.82
N VAL A 46 -16.11 -8.46 -0.02
CA VAL A 46 -15.09 -7.40 0.05
C VAL A 46 -13.77 -7.93 0.61
N THR A 47 -13.81 -8.72 1.68
CA THR A 47 -12.59 -9.30 2.27
C THR A 47 -11.97 -10.33 1.33
N ALA A 48 -12.78 -11.13 0.64
CA ALA A 48 -12.31 -12.07 -0.37
C ALA A 48 -11.60 -11.33 -1.51
N GLY A 49 -12.20 -10.26 -2.03
CA GLY A 49 -11.60 -9.42 -3.07
C GLY A 49 -10.29 -8.77 -2.62
N ILE A 50 -10.17 -8.34 -1.35
CA ILE A 50 -8.88 -7.85 -0.82
C ILE A 50 -7.83 -8.96 -0.83
N CYS A 51 -8.16 -10.17 -0.38
CA CYS A 51 -7.25 -11.30 -0.37
C CYS A 51 -6.84 -11.73 -1.79
N GLU A 52 -7.78 -11.80 -2.73
CA GLU A 52 -7.50 -12.07 -4.14
C GLU A 52 -6.52 -11.04 -4.73
N MET A 53 -6.72 -9.75 -4.43
CA MET A 53 -5.80 -8.70 -4.86
C MET A 53 -4.39 -8.87 -4.28
N LEU A 54 -4.27 -9.28 -3.00
CA LEU A 54 -2.96 -9.56 -2.38
C LEU A 54 -2.25 -10.74 -3.05
N ILE A 55 -2.99 -11.75 -3.51
CA ILE A 55 -2.43 -12.97 -4.11
C ILE A 55 -2.12 -12.74 -5.60
N ASP A 56 -3.11 -12.33 -6.38
CA ASP A 56 -3.03 -12.29 -7.85
C ASP A 56 -2.28 -11.06 -8.38
N HIS A 57 -2.11 -10.04 -7.54
CA HIS A 57 -1.51 -8.76 -7.90
C HIS A 57 -0.44 -8.31 -6.90
N ALA A 58 0.18 -9.25 -6.17
CA ALA A 58 1.27 -9.00 -5.24
C ALA A 58 2.39 -8.13 -5.87
N ASP A 59 2.69 -8.38 -7.15
CA ASP A 59 3.74 -7.65 -7.89
C ASP A 59 3.37 -6.18 -8.17
N ALA A 60 2.10 -5.89 -8.49
CA ALA A 60 1.61 -4.53 -8.65
C ALA A 60 1.58 -3.77 -7.31
N ILE A 61 1.25 -4.49 -6.23
CA ILE A 61 1.25 -3.95 -4.87
C ILE A 61 2.68 -3.62 -4.42
N HIS A 62 3.62 -4.55 -4.61
CA HIS A 62 5.04 -4.36 -4.34
C HIS A 62 5.58 -3.14 -5.11
N TYR A 63 5.30 -3.04 -6.41
CA TYR A 63 5.66 -1.88 -7.22
C TYR A 63 5.12 -0.55 -6.65
N MET A 64 3.88 -0.52 -6.18
CA MET A 64 3.31 0.70 -5.59
C MET A 64 3.94 1.05 -4.24
N ILE A 65 4.32 0.05 -3.44
CA ILE A 65 5.08 0.27 -2.21
C ILE A 65 6.45 0.88 -2.53
N GLU A 66 7.17 0.35 -3.52
CA GLU A 66 8.46 0.91 -3.95
C GLU A 66 8.33 2.36 -4.43
N ARG A 67 7.25 2.68 -5.14
CA ARG A 67 6.94 4.06 -5.56
C ARG A 67 6.70 4.98 -4.38
N PHE A 68 5.85 4.57 -3.43
CA PHE A 68 5.54 5.36 -2.24
C PHE A 68 6.79 5.64 -1.40
N LEU A 69 7.63 4.63 -1.18
CA LEU A 69 8.85 4.75 -0.39
C LEU A 69 9.99 5.45 -1.17
N GLY A 70 9.88 5.56 -2.50
CA GLY A 70 10.97 6.03 -3.34
C GLY A 70 12.20 5.11 -3.29
N ALA A 71 12.03 3.83 -3.01
CA ALA A 71 13.10 2.87 -2.83
C ALA A 71 12.71 1.51 -3.42
N SER A 72 13.68 0.75 -3.92
CA SER A 72 13.44 -0.67 -4.16
C SER A 72 13.33 -1.43 -2.85
N VAL A 73 12.48 -2.45 -2.81
CA VAL A 73 12.13 -3.19 -1.60
C VAL A 73 12.48 -4.65 -1.78
N SER A 74 13.29 -5.19 -0.86
CA SER A 74 13.64 -6.62 -0.85
C SER A 74 12.41 -7.50 -0.62
N ASP A 75 12.47 -8.73 -1.15
CA ASP A 75 11.42 -9.74 -0.96
C ASP A 75 11.18 -10.02 0.53
N GLN A 76 12.24 -10.07 1.35
CA GLN A 76 12.10 -10.29 2.79
C GLN A 76 11.34 -9.15 3.48
N LEU A 77 11.58 -7.90 3.10
CA LEU A 77 10.84 -6.77 3.65
C LEU A 77 9.38 -6.79 3.19
N PHE A 78 9.12 -7.09 1.92
CA PHE A 78 7.76 -7.21 1.41
C PHE A 78 6.98 -8.34 2.10
N ALA A 79 7.62 -9.51 2.29
CA ALA A 79 7.03 -10.62 3.05
C ALA A 79 6.71 -10.23 4.49
N SER A 80 7.62 -9.52 5.17
CA SER A 80 7.37 -8.97 6.52
C SER A 80 6.16 -8.03 6.57
N ILE A 81 6.03 -7.13 5.57
CA ILE A 81 4.87 -6.23 5.46
C ILE A 81 3.56 -7.01 5.33
N LEU A 82 3.53 -8.03 4.45
CA LEU A 82 2.35 -8.90 4.27
C LEU A 82 2.02 -9.67 5.55
N GLU A 83 3.02 -10.25 6.20
CA GLU A 83 2.86 -11.01 7.45
C GLU A 83 2.28 -10.12 8.56
N LYS A 84 2.78 -8.90 8.72
CA LYS A 84 2.30 -7.96 9.74
C LYS A 84 0.87 -7.53 9.47
N PHE A 85 0.53 -7.23 8.22
CA PHE A 85 -0.85 -6.93 7.83
C PHE A 85 -1.79 -8.11 8.10
N HIS A 86 -1.37 -9.33 7.77
CA HIS A 86 -2.15 -10.54 8.03
C HIS A 86 -2.36 -10.78 9.53
N LYS A 87 -1.29 -10.68 10.34
CA LYS A 87 -1.36 -10.80 11.82
C LYS A 87 -2.27 -9.76 12.45
N GLN A 88 -2.38 -8.58 11.85
CA GLN A 88 -3.31 -7.54 12.28
C GLN A 88 -4.70 -7.70 11.69
N GLU A 89 -4.97 -8.73 10.89
CA GLU A 89 -6.24 -8.92 10.18
C GLU A 89 -6.65 -7.66 9.40
N GLY A 90 -5.68 -7.02 8.73
CA GLY A 90 -5.87 -5.74 8.07
C GLY A 90 -7.03 -5.72 7.06
N TYR A 91 -7.34 -6.87 6.46
CA TYR A 91 -8.45 -7.06 5.53
C TYR A 91 -9.84 -6.86 6.18
N LEU A 92 -9.94 -6.90 7.52
CA LEU A 92 -11.17 -6.66 8.30
C LEU A 92 -11.39 -5.19 8.69
N TYR A 93 -10.49 -4.28 8.32
CA TYR A 93 -10.66 -2.85 8.58
C TYR A 93 -11.49 -2.19 7.47
N ARG A 94 -12.52 -1.45 7.86
CA ARG A 94 -13.37 -0.72 6.91
C ARG A 94 -12.62 0.33 6.08
N GLY A 95 -11.55 0.90 6.63
CA GLY A 95 -10.68 1.83 5.90
C GLY A 95 -9.83 1.16 4.80
N VAL A 96 -9.76 -0.17 4.76
CA VAL A 96 -8.98 -0.90 3.74
C VAL A 96 -9.90 -1.29 2.59
N SER A 97 -9.45 -1.01 1.37
CA SER A 97 -10.11 -1.41 0.13
C SER A 97 -9.11 -1.94 -0.88
N THR A 98 -9.60 -2.55 -1.96
CA THR A 98 -8.76 -2.98 -3.09
C THR A 98 -8.00 -1.82 -3.75
N SER A 99 -8.48 -0.58 -3.61
CA SER A 99 -7.88 0.61 -4.25
C SER A 99 -6.77 1.28 -3.43
N ASN A 100 -6.73 1.07 -2.11
CA ASN A 100 -5.70 1.67 -1.25
C ASN A 100 -4.75 0.63 -0.63
N LEU A 101 -4.86 -0.63 -1.06
CA LEU A 101 -4.19 -1.79 -0.46
C LEU A 101 -2.67 -1.63 -0.25
N PRO A 102 -1.88 -1.07 -1.19
CA PRO A 102 -0.44 -0.87 -0.97
C PRO A 102 -0.14 0.06 0.22
N TYR A 103 -0.98 1.08 0.42
CA TYR A 103 -0.84 2.07 1.48
C TYR A 103 -1.38 1.54 2.80
N ALA A 104 -2.47 0.78 2.77
CA ALA A 104 -2.97 0.06 3.93
C ALA A 104 -1.95 -0.94 4.49
N LEU A 105 -1.28 -1.69 3.61
CA LEU A 105 -0.19 -2.59 3.97
C LEU A 105 0.92 -1.84 4.71
N LEU A 106 1.40 -0.73 4.17
CA LEU A 106 2.44 0.08 4.78
C LEU A 106 2.02 0.67 6.13
N TYR A 107 0.81 1.20 6.21
CA TYR A 107 0.26 1.79 7.44
C TYR A 107 0.16 0.75 8.56
N MET A 108 -0.38 -0.43 8.25
CA MET A 108 -0.61 -1.49 9.26
C MET A 108 0.65 -2.31 9.55
N ALA A 109 1.63 -2.35 8.64
CA ALA A 109 2.90 -3.03 8.92
C ALA A 109 3.65 -2.43 10.12
N GLY A 110 3.34 -1.19 10.51
CA GLY A 110 3.98 -0.50 11.63
C GLY A 110 5.48 -0.35 11.41
N ASN A 111 6.27 -0.52 12.47
CA ASN A 111 7.72 -0.39 12.40
C ASN A 111 8.37 -1.53 11.60
N GLN A 112 9.04 -1.16 10.51
CA GLN A 112 9.81 -2.04 9.63
C GLN A 112 11.29 -1.69 9.62
N LEU A 113 12.16 -2.64 9.27
CA LEU A 113 13.59 -2.38 9.12
C LEU A 113 13.88 -1.76 7.75
N ALA A 114 14.54 -0.60 7.73
CA ALA A 114 14.91 0.09 6.50
C ALA A 114 16.07 -0.57 5.75
N THR A 115 16.79 -1.51 6.37
CA THR A 115 17.88 -2.27 5.71
C THR A 115 17.39 -3.13 4.54
N GLY A 116 16.08 -3.39 4.45
CA GLY A 116 15.44 -4.05 3.32
C GLY A 116 15.11 -3.12 2.15
N CYS A 117 15.65 -1.89 2.14
CA CYS A 117 15.42 -0.89 1.09
C CYS A 117 16.71 -0.56 0.32
N SER A 118 16.55 -0.20 -0.95
CA SER A 118 17.58 0.42 -1.81
C SER A 118 17.05 1.77 -2.32
N PRO A 119 17.40 2.90 -1.66
CA PRO A 119 16.82 4.21 -1.95
C PRO A 119 17.17 4.71 -3.35
N LYS A 120 16.18 5.28 -4.05
CA LYS A 120 16.45 6.02 -5.29
C LYS A 120 17.09 7.37 -4.96
N ALA A 121 17.88 7.92 -5.88
CA ALA A 121 18.46 9.24 -5.71
C ALA A 121 17.35 10.29 -5.46
N GLY A 122 17.56 11.15 -4.47
CA GLY A 122 16.57 12.17 -4.08
C GLY A 122 15.31 11.65 -3.41
N SER A 123 15.21 10.35 -3.10
CA SER A 123 14.09 9.78 -2.34
C SER A 123 14.12 10.21 -0.86
N PRO A 124 13.00 10.04 -0.12
CA PRO A 124 12.97 10.33 1.31
C PRO A 124 14.01 9.53 2.11
N PHE A 125 14.23 8.25 1.79
CA PHE A 125 15.27 7.45 2.42
C PHE A 125 16.69 7.93 2.09
N ALA A 126 16.95 8.35 0.84
CA ALA A 126 18.25 8.89 0.48
C ALA A 126 18.58 10.16 1.28
N ARG A 127 17.57 11.03 1.52
CA ARG A 127 17.72 12.20 2.41
C ARG A 127 17.87 11.81 3.88
N ALA A 128 17.10 10.85 4.38
CA ALA A 128 17.24 10.39 5.76
C ALA A 128 18.68 9.89 6.04
N LEU A 129 19.29 9.21 5.08
CA LEU A 129 20.64 8.68 5.21
C LEU A 129 21.74 9.74 5.26
N THR A 130 21.52 10.97 4.76
CA THR A 130 22.53 12.03 4.88
C THR A 130 22.69 12.51 6.32
N ALA A 131 21.63 12.37 7.14
CA ALA A 131 21.64 12.69 8.56
C ALA A 131 22.02 11.49 9.45
N SER A 132 22.04 10.27 8.89
CA SER A 132 22.34 9.05 9.65
C SER A 132 23.82 8.96 10.01
N THR A 133 24.07 8.65 11.28
CA THR A 133 25.44 8.44 11.76
C THR A 133 25.85 6.96 11.66
N HIS A 134 24.90 6.03 11.68
CA HIS A 134 25.16 4.60 11.81
C HIS A 134 24.86 3.76 10.57
N PHE A 135 24.24 4.34 9.55
CA PHE A 135 23.91 3.67 8.29
C PHE A 135 24.52 4.36 7.09
N GLU A 136 24.73 3.57 6.03
CA GLU A 136 25.29 3.99 4.75
C GLU A 136 24.74 3.11 3.63
N LEU A 137 25.04 3.44 2.37
CA LEU A 137 24.69 2.61 1.23
C LEU A 137 25.81 1.63 0.90
N THR A 138 25.44 0.40 0.56
CA THR A 138 26.34 -0.55 -0.12
C THR A 138 26.69 -0.05 -1.52
N ALA A 139 27.71 -0.64 -2.14
CA ALA A 139 28.02 -0.41 -3.56
C ALA A 139 26.85 -0.73 -4.51
N LYS A 140 25.92 -1.61 -4.08
CA LYS A 140 24.71 -1.97 -4.83
C LYS A 140 23.49 -1.10 -4.49
N GLY A 141 23.66 -0.05 -3.68
CA GLY A 141 22.60 0.90 -3.30
C GLY A 141 21.69 0.47 -2.14
N TRP A 142 21.87 -0.73 -1.59
CA TRP A 142 21.11 -1.18 -0.40
C TRP A 142 21.58 -0.49 0.87
N ILE A 143 20.65 -0.17 1.77
CA ILE A 143 20.97 0.37 3.08
C ILE A 143 21.68 -0.71 3.91
N ARG A 144 22.86 -0.37 4.45
CA ARG A 144 23.57 -1.20 5.43
C ARG A 144 23.95 -0.40 6.65
N ARG A 145 24.13 -1.13 7.74
CA ARG A 145 24.71 -0.60 8.97
C ARG A 145 26.23 -0.47 8.82
N LYS A 146 26.80 0.60 9.36
CA LYS A 146 28.25 0.80 9.45
C LYS A 146 28.86 -0.20 10.45
N ALA A 147 30.10 -0.58 10.19
CA ALA A 147 30.84 -1.49 11.08
C ALA A 147 30.92 -0.93 12.51
N GLY A 148 30.75 -1.80 13.50
CA GLY A 148 30.82 -1.44 14.92
C GLY A 148 29.58 -0.75 15.50
N SER A 149 28.57 -0.44 14.69
CA SER A 149 27.30 0.09 15.20
C SER A 149 26.31 -1.02 15.57
N ASN A 150 25.55 -0.79 16.64
CA ASN A 150 24.39 -1.61 17.04
C ASN A 150 23.05 -0.91 16.78
N ALA A 151 23.06 0.26 16.14
CA ALA A 151 21.85 1.04 15.88
C ALA A 151 20.89 0.38 14.88
N GLN A 152 19.59 0.51 15.02
CA GLN A 152 18.58 0.02 14.08
C GLN A 152 17.95 1.18 13.30
N LEU A 153 17.89 1.08 11.98
CA LEU A 153 17.18 2.04 11.14
C LEU A 153 15.79 1.49 10.86
N ARG A 154 14.77 2.21 11.32
CA ARG A 154 13.37 1.81 11.22
C ARG A 154 12.58 2.85 10.45
N PHE A 155 11.52 2.38 9.80
CA PHE A 155 10.52 3.27 9.21
C PHE A 155 9.12 2.77 9.52
N PHE A 156 8.16 3.68 9.49
CA PHE A 156 6.75 3.37 9.57
C PHE A 156 5.94 4.45 8.84
N VAL A 157 4.70 4.11 8.50
CA VAL A 157 3.76 5.01 7.84
C VAL A 157 2.59 5.28 8.78
N THR A 158 2.23 6.55 8.95
CA THR A 158 1.20 7.01 9.90
C THR A 158 0.38 8.18 9.32
N ASP A 159 -0.56 8.71 10.10
CA ASP A 159 -1.28 9.95 9.84
C ASP A 159 -1.96 9.95 8.45
N HIS A 160 -2.86 9.00 8.21
CA HIS A 160 -3.63 8.97 6.97
C HIS A 160 -4.66 10.12 6.95
N VAL A 161 -4.40 11.12 6.11
CA VAL A 161 -5.25 12.29 5.93
C VAL A 161 -6.02 12.19 4.61
N VAL A 162 -7.34 12.34 4.68
CA VAL A 162 -8.23 12.41 3.52
C VAL A 162 -8.76 13.84 3.42
N ARG A 163 -8.40 14.55 2.35
CA ARG A 163 -8.91 15.90 2.05
C ARG A 163 -9.92 15.82 0.92
N LYS A 164 -11.17 16.15 1.23
CA LYS A 164 -12.24 16.24 0.23
C LYS A 164 -12.06 17.52 -0.59
N SER A 165 -12.05 17.40 -1.91
CA SER A 165 -12.16 18.54 -2.84
C SER A 165 -13.36 18.36 -3.77
N ALA A 166 -13.73 19.41 -4.49
CA ALA A 166 -14.88 19.40 -5.39
C ALA A 166 -14.75 18.41 -6.57
N SER A 167 -13.53 18.02 -6.95
CA SER A 167 -13.27 17.15 -8.10
C SER A 167 -12.60 15.82 -7.76
N THR A 168 -11.71 15.76 -6.76
CA THR A 168 -11.05 14.52 -6.32
C THR A 168 -10.74 14.52 -4.81
N ASN A 169 -10.76 13.34 -4.18
CA ASN A 169 -10.30 13.19 -2.80
C ASN A 169 -8.77 13.03 -2.80
N GLU A 170 -8.04 14.02 -2.29
CA GLU A 170 -6.60 13.90 -2.10
C GLU A 170 -6.32 13.15 -0.79
N GLN A 171 -5.42 12.17 -0.85
CA GLN A 171 -5.02 11.39 0.32
C GLN A 171 -3.51 11.47 0.50
N THR A 172 -3.07 11.64 1.74
CA THR A 172 -1.65 11.67 2.10
C THR A 172 -1.40 10.82 3.35
N MET A 173 -0.18 10.30 3.49
CA MET A 173 0.31 9.65 4.71
C MET A 173 1.68 10.19 5.08
N MET A 174 2.05 10.11 6.35
CA MET A 174 3.36 10.49 6.84
C MET A 174 4.30 9.28 6.84
N LEU A 175 5.41 9.38 6.12
CA LEU A 175 6.55 8.47 6.23
C LEU A 175 7.50 9.00 7.30
N VAL A 176 7.82 8.16 8.27
CA VAL A 176 8.78 8.47 9.35
C VAL A 176 9.95 7.49 9.26
N VAL A 177 11.18 8.01 9.39
CA VAL A 177 12.40 7.21 9.48
C VAL A 177 13.16 7.62 10.74
N ASP A 178 13.38 6.65 11.61
CA ASP A 178 14.05 6.82 12.90
C ASP A 178 15.29 5.90 12.96
N GLU A 179 16.40 6.42 13.48
CA GLU A 179 17.62 5.70 13.81
C GLU A 179 17.67 5.50 15.34
N GLU A 180 17.60 4.26 15.79
CA GLU A 180 17.59 3.90 17.20
C GLU A 180 18.94 3.33 17.61
N ASN A 181 19.61 3.93 18.60
CA ASN A 181 20.86 3.42 19.16
C ASN A 181 20.80 3.45 20.70
N SER A 182 21.18 2.34 21.35
CA SER A 182 21.20 2.22 22.81
C SER A 182 19.91 2.67 23.50
N GLY A 183 18.74 2.36 22.90
CA GLY A 183 17.42 2.73 23.43
C GLY A 183 17.01 4.18 23.19
N GLN A 184 17.85 4.99 22.54
CA GLN A 184 17.51 6.35 22.12
C GLN A 184 17.10 6.34 20.64
N SER A 185 15.91 6.85 20.36
CA SER A 185 15.40 7.00 18.99
C SER A 185 15.65 8.42 18.49
N HIS A 186 16.39 8.55 17.38
CA HIS A 186 16.65 9.82 16.71
C HIS A 186 15.89 9.89 15.38
N ARG A 187 15.10 10.94 15.18
CA ARG A 187 14.30 11.11 13.98
C ARG A 187 15.12 11.69 12.84
N LEU A 188 15.27 10.92 11.77
CA LEU A 188 16.00 11.35 10.57
C LEU A 188 15.07 12.00 9.54
N LEU A 189 13.82 11.54 9.47
CA LEU A 189 12.85 12.03 8.50
C LEU A 189 11.43 11.97 9.04
N ARG A 190 10.63 12.98 8.71
CA ARG A 190 9.17 12.93 8.77
C ARG A 190 8.59 13.72 7.60
N GLU A 191 7.96 13.04 6.65
CA GLU A 191 7.53 13.64 5.39
C GLU A 191 6.14 13.15 4.97
N GLY A 192 5.30 14.08 4.49
CA GLY A 192 4.00 13.75 3.94
C GLY A 192 4.12 13.31 2.49
N VAL A 193 3.66 12.09 2.19
CA VAL A 193 3.68 11.48 0.87
C VAL A 193 2.25 11.34 0.35
N LYS A 194 2.03 11.77 -0.89
CA LYS A 194 0.74 11.66 -1.58
C LYS A 194 0.47 10.23 -2.01
N LEU A 195 -0.78 9.78 -1.84
CA LEU A 195 -1.22 8.46 -2.30
C LEU A 195 -1.62 8.55 -3.77
N GLU A 196 -1.05 7.68 -4.61
CA GLU A 196 -1.34 7.56 -6.03
C GLU A 196 -2.48 6.53 -6.28
N ILE A 197 -3.61 6.70 -5.59
CA ILE A 197 -4.76 5.76 -5.62
C ILE A 197 -5.25 5.52 -7.06
N ASP A 198 -5.48 6.59 -7.83
CA ASP A 198 -6.00 6.48 -9.20
C ASP A 198 -4.99 5.79 -10.13
N PHE A 199 -3.70 6.05 -9.94
CA PHE A 199 -2.65 5.39 -10.71
C PHE A 199 -2.65 3.88 -10.42
N PHE A 200 -2.73 3.47 -9.16
CA PHE A 200 -2.81 2.05 -8.80
C PHE A 200 -4.03 1.37 -9.40
N ARG A 201 -5.21 1.99 -9.33
CA ARG A 201 -6.44 1.46 -9.94
C ARG A 201 -6.31 1.29 -11.45
N ASN A 202 -5.76 2.29 -12.13
CA ASN A 202 -5.52 2.23 -13.58
C ASN A 202 -4.49 1.15 -13.94
N LEU A 203 -3.45 0.97 -13.12
CA LEU A 203 -2.46 -0.09 -13.27
C LEU A 203 -3.11 -1.47 -13.17
N LEU A 204 -3.96 -1.69 -12.16
CA LEU A 204 -4.70 -2.95 -11.98
C LEU A 204 -5.64 -3.21 -13.15
N GLY A 205 -6.47 -2.24 -13.52
CA GLY A 205 -7.40 -2.38 -14.65
C GLY A 205 -6.69 -2.69 -15.96
N LYS A 206 -5.54 -2.05 -16.22
CA LYS A 206 -4.71 -2.37 -17.38
C LYS A 206 -4.19 -3.81 -17.32
N ARG A 207 -3.67 -4.25 -16.18
CA ARG A 207 -3.14 -5.61 -15.98
C ARG A 207 -4.22 -6.68 -16.16
N MET A 208 -5.40 -6.49 -15.57
CA MET A 208 -6.53 -7.41 -15.73
C MET A 208 -6.94 -7.52 -17.20
N ARG A 209 -7.11 -6.38 -17.90
CA ARG A 209 -7.42 -6.38 -19.34
C ARG A 209 -6.37 -7.12 -20.17
N LEU A 210 -5.09 -6.92 -19.89
CA LEU A 210 -4.01 -7.62 -20.60
C LEU A 210 -4.03 -9.14 -20.33
N ARG A 211 -4.31 -9.55 -19.08
CA ARG A 211 -4.49 -10.96 -18.72
C ARG A 211 -5.69 -11.59 -19.44
N GLU A 212 -6.81 -10.88 -19.54
CA GLU A 212 -7.98 -11.33 -20.29
C GLU A 212 -7.69 -11.49 -21.78
N MET A 213 -6.97 -10.54 -22.39
CA MET A 213 -6.54 -10.66 -23.79
C MET A 213 -5.68 -11.92 -23.97
N ALA A 214 -4.67 -12.14 -23.13
CA ALA A 214 -3.84 -13.34 -23.20
C ALA A 214 -4.66 -14.63 -22.98
N ARG A 215 -5.54 -14.65 -21.97
CA ARG A 215 -6.41 -15.82 -21.71
C ARG A 215 -7.26 -16.17 -22.93
N LYS A 216 -7.81 -15.19 -23.65
CA LYS A 216 -8.60 -15.44 -24.86
C LYS A 216 -7.80 -16.13 -25.97
N GLU A 217 -6.54 -15.72 -26.17
CA GLU A 217 -5.68 -16.33 -27.20
C GLU A 217 -5.15 -17.72 -26.81
N PHE A 218 -4.96 -17.97 -25.50
CA PHE A 218 -4.27 -19.18 -25.02
C PHE A 218 -5.14 -20.15 -24.20
N ALA A 219 -6.46 -19.93 -24.08
CA ALA A 219 -7.36 -20.74 -23.24
C ALA A 219 -7.34 -22.25 -23.53
N GLY A 220 -6.98 -22.66 -24.75
CA GLY A 220 -6.92 -24.07 -25.18
C GLY A 220 -5.55 -24.74 -25.07
N VAL A 221 -4.49 -24.02 -24.68
CA VAL A 221 -3.10 -24.54 -24.70
C VAL A 221 -2.75 -25.31 -23.42
N SER A 222 -3.49 -25.11 -22.32
CA SER A 222 -3.18 -25.69 -21.00
C SER A 222 -3.79 -27.07 -20.70
N ASN A 223 -4.45 -27.74 -21.65
CA ASN A 223 -4.99 -29.10 -21.46
C ASN A 223 -4.01 -30.23 -21.82
N GLY A 224 -2.70 -29.97 -21.76
CA GLY A 224 -1.66 -30.92 -22.16
C GLY A 224 -0.46 -30.91 -21.22
N ALA A 225 -0.68 -31.20 -19.94
CA ALA A 225 0.37 -31.57 -19.00
C ALA A 225 -0.29 -32.35 -17.83
N ASP A 226 -0.58 -33.62 -18.09
CA ASP A 226 -0.65 -34.66 -17.05
C ASP A 226 0.78 -35.10 -16.69
#